data_AF-A0A5J9TWV8-F1
#
_entry.id   AF-A0A5J9TWV8-F1
#
_cell.length_a   1.000
_cell.length_b   1.000
_cell.length_c   1.000
_cell.angle_alpha   90.00
_cell.angle_beta   90.00
_cell.angle_gamma   90.00
#
_symmetry.space_group_name_H-M   'P 1'
#
loop_
_entity.id
_entity.type
_entity.pdbx_description
1 polymer ?
#
loop_
_entity_poly.entity_id
_entity_poly.type
_entity_poly.pdbx_seq_one_letter_code
_entity_poly.pdbx_strand_id
1 'polypeptide(L)'
;MSSSSESRRRGRDQPHGHDAAAKRPRRRQKHLYLVMDDWNMGYSIHKLDVDAWESDAAGIETPRRLPEPAALRIAAPEDRSTAYFASLGNRILFVPDRYIDEDPILIYDTETASLSVGPRPTPALLPLGHIFFVEINQRLYALNPRRADQECSFEVVSLVPRDVDEQDPLCRRTDRWAVESVPAPMPFHRHELVGAHAVHPDGRTVFVSARNRNPGHGGVRKEGTWSFDARRAAWTWHGEWQMPFRDRGYYVDELDAWVGLRRDGFLCSCAVPSRGGAAALPECKLGKKTMFREELDRHVGTPGATLAYIGNGRFCLVECAAREGVAYEDAIDGAVDGCVLHVTVFGLKYDKRGDLETTAQQPSRSYILSRCSGAFPAKMFWM
;
A
#
# COMPACT_ATOMS: atom_id res chain seq x y z
N MET A 1 31.40 -26.98 82.69
CA MET A 1 31.20 -28.43 82.57
C MET A 1 30.57 -28.70 81.21
N SER A 2 31.41 -29.02 80.22
CA SER A 2 31.31 -30.22 79.38
C SER A 2 30.60 -29.90 78.05
N SER A 3 31.10 -30.18 76.85
CA SER A 3 32.27 -30.89 76.35
C SER A 3 32.37 -30.63 74.82
N SER A 4 33.60 -30.50 74.31
CA SER A 4 34.13 -30.97 72.99
C SER A 4 33.32 -30.75 71.69
N SER A 5 33.88 -30.51 70.51
CA SER A 5 35.22 -30.26 69.96
C SER A 5 35.01 -30.17 68.43
N GLU A 6 35.75 -29.28 67.78
CA GLU A 6 36.25 -29.33 66.40
C GLU A 6 35.45 -30.00 65.26
N SER A 7 35.31 -29.28 64.13
CA SER A 7 36.05 -29.61 62.90
C SER A 7 35.44 -28.95 61.65
N ARG A 8 36.33 -28.42 60.81
CA ARG A 8 36.15 -27.80 59.49
C ARG A 8 35.28 -28.61 58.51
N ARG A 9 34.52 -27.93 57.63
CA ARG A 9 34.75 -27.87 56.17
C ARG A 9 33.70 -27.02 55.43
N ARG A 10 34.15 -26.49 54.29
CA ARG A 10 33.52 -25.53 53.36
C ARG A 10 32.18 -26.00 52.77
N GLY A 11 31.31 -25.05 52.47
CA GLY A 11 30.18 -25.21 51.55
C GLY A 11 29.57 -23.84 51.24
N ARG A 12 29.66 -23.43 49.98
CA ARG A 12 29.18 -22.18 49.37
C ARG A 12 27.66 -22.29 49.18
N ASP A 13 26.89 -21.20 49.37
CA ASP A 13 25.77 -20.86 48.47
C ASP A 13 25.19 -19.46 48.69
N GLN A 14 24.60 -18.96 47.60
CA GLN A 14 24.47 -17.58 47.13
C GLN A 14 23.34 -16.76 47.80
N PRO A 15 23.41 -15.42 47.76
CA PRO A 15 22.26 -14.55 47.96
C PRO A 15 21.53 -14.25 46.63
N HIS A 16 20.21 -14.33 46.68
CA HIS A 16 19.28 -13.95 45.62
C HIS A 16 19.37 -12.45 45.29
N GLY A 17 19.81 -12.12 44.07
CA GLY A 17 19.64 -10.81 43.44
C GLY A 17 18.50 -10.87 42.43
N HIS A 18 17.39 -10.19 42.73
CA HIS A 18 16.33 -9.93 41.76
C HIS A 18 16.81 -8.83 40.79
N ASP A 19 17.36 -9.22 39.65
CA ASP A 19 17.55 -8.31 38.52
C ASP A 19 16.20 -8.06 37.84
N ALA A 20 15.64 -6.88 38.10
CA ALA A 20 14.56 -6.32 37.31
C ALA A 20 15.09 -5.92 35.93
N ALA A 21 15.13 -6.88 35.00
CA ALA A 21 15.42 -6.63 33.60
C ALA A 21 14.39 -5.62 33.04
N ALA A 22 14.85 -4.41 32.76
CA ALA A 22 14.10 -3.40 32.01
C ALA A 22 13.64 -4.02 30.68
N LYS A 23 12.34 -4.34 30.58
CA LYS A 23 11.71 -4.79 29.34
C LYS A 23 11.83 -3.66 28.32
N ARG A 24 12.81 -3.77 27.42
CA ARG A 24 12.85 -2.97 26.19
C ARG A 24 11.46 -3.07 25.53
N PRO A 25 10.86 -1.96 25.06
CA PRO A 25 9.58 -2.02 24.36
C PRO A 25 9.74 -3.00 23.19
N ARG A 26 8.90 -4.04 23.15
CA ARG A 26 8.83 -4.96 22.02
C ARG A 26 8.54 -4.11 20.78
N ARG A 27 9.52 -4.04 19.87
CA ARG A 27 9.35 -3.43 18.55
C ARG A 27 8.14 -4.16 17.92
N ARG A 28 7.05 -3.44 17.64
CA ARG A 28 5.88 -4.04 16.98
C ARG A 28 6.36 -4.57 15.63
N GLN A 29 6.25 -5.88 15.44
CA GLN A 29 6.64 -6.53 14.18
C GLN A 29 5.61 -6.14 13.12
N LYS A 30 6.09 -5.48 12.06
CA LYS A 30 5.28 -5.14 10.90
C LYS A 30 5.19 -6.33 9.96
N HIS A 31 4.09 -6.42 9.22
CA HIS A 31 3.86 -7.51 8.28
C HIS A 31 3.37 -6.94 6.95
N LEU A 32 3.53 -7.75 5.90
CA LEU A 32 2.95 -7.45 4.61
C LEU A 32 1.54 -8.01 4.55
N TYR A 33 0.57 -7.13 4.35
CA TYR A 33 -0.82 -7.48 4.11
C TYR A 33 -1.09 -7.39 2.61
N LEU A 34 -1.36 -8.54 2.01
CA LEU A 34 -1.64 -8.70 0.59
C LEU A 34 -3.13 -8.92 0.39
N VAL A 35 -3.77 -8.03 -0.36
CA VAL A 35 -5.17 -8.18 -0.77
C VAL A 35 -5.20 -8.77 -2.18
N MET A 36 -5.92 -9.88 -2.31
CA MET A 36 -6.10 -10.64 -3.54
C MET A 36 -7.58 -10.93 -3.76
N ASP A 37 -7.97 -11.22 -4.99
CA ASP A 37 -9.28 -11.72 -5.39
C ASP A 37 -9.22 -13.24 -5.69
N ASP A 38 -8.51 -13.97 -4.84
CA ASP A 38 -8.06 -15.34 -5.06
C ASP A 38 -9.07 -16.42 -4.64
N TRP A 39 -10.31 -16.03 -4.34
CA TRP A 39 -11.39 -16.95 -4.02
C TRP A 39 -12.68 -16.60 -4.75
N ASN A 40 -13.58 -17.58 -4.85
CA ASN A 40 -14.75 -17.51 -5.74
C ASN A 40 -15.80 -16.47 -5.35
N MET A 41 -15.84 -16.03 -4.09
CA MET A 41 -16.86 -15.07 -3.65
C MET A 41 -16.31 -13.67 -3.41
N GLY A 42 -15.02 -13.37 -3.58
CA GLY A 42 -14.53 -12.00 -3.40
C GLY A 42 -13.03 -11.88 -3.12
N TYR A 43 -12.68 -11.18 -2.04
CA TYR A 43 -11.31 -10.79 -1.70
C TYR A 43 -10.79 -11.48 -0.43
N SER A 44 -9.49 -11.81 -0.42
CA SER A 44 -8.76 -12.32 0.73
C SER A 44 -7.65 -11.35 1.13
N ILE A 45 -7.40 -11.24 2.43
CA ILE A 45 -6.25 -10.51 2.99
C ILE A 45 -5.29 -11.54 3.59
N HIS A 46 -4.11 -11.71 3.00
CA HIS A 46 -3.06 -12.59 3.49
C HIS A 46 -2.01 -11.80 4.25
N LYS A 47 -1.61 -12.32 5.42
CA LYS A 47 -0.54 -11.74 6.24
C LYS A 47 0.76 -12.51 6.01
N LEU A 48 1.79 -11.85 5.48
CA LEU A 48 3.10 -12.43 5.22
C LEU A 48 4.13 -11.83 6.18
N ASP A 49 4.88 -12.71 6.86
CA ASP A 49 6.07 -12.32 7.64
C ASP A 49 7.29 -12.34 6.71
N VAL A 50 7.62 -11.15 6.20
CA VAL A 50 8.66 -10.95 5.19
C VAL A 50 10.06 -10.92 5.80
N ASP A 51 10.19 -10.40 7.02
CA ASP A 51 11.48 -10.34 7.72
C ASP A 51 12.00 -11.73 8.10
N ALA A 52 11.12 -12.74 8.22
CA ALA A 52 11.50 -14.13 8.44
C ALA A 52 12.23 -14.78 7.24
N TRP A 53 12.19 -14.20 6.03
CA TRP A 53 12.72 -14.84 4.83
C TRP A 53 14.24 -14.80 4.72
N GLU A 54 14.88 -13.87 5.42
CA GLU A 54 16.34 -13.73 5.41
C GLU A 54 17.05 -14.97 5.98
N SER A 55 16.34 -15.83 6.73
CA SER A 55 16.88 -17.06 7.35
C SER A 55 16.80 -18.31 6.45
N ASP A 56 16.02 -18.29 5.36
CA ASP A 56 15.66 -19.47 4.56
C ASP A 56 16.43 -19.60 3.23
N ALA A 57 17.50 -18.84 3.02
CA ALA A 57 18.14 -18.62 1.72
C ALA A 57 18.97 -19.81 1.14
N ALA A 58 18.57 -21.06 1.37
CA ALA A 58 19.22 -22.24 0.83
C ALA A 58 18.21 -23.24 0.23
N GLY A 59 17.93 -23.12 -1.07
CA GLY A 59 17.16 -24.12 -1.82
C GLY A 59 16.58 -23.60 -3.14
N ILE A 60 16.25 -24.52 -4.06
CA ILE A 60 15.46 -24.23 -5.26
C ILE A 60 14.07 -23.79 -4.80
N GLU A 61 13.66 -22.56 -5.13
CA GLU A 61 12.33 -22.03 -4.79
C GLU A 61 11.24 -22.78 -5.57
N THR A 62 10.65 -23.81 -4.96
CA THR A 62 9.38 -24.34 -5.43
C THR A 62 8.26 -23.39 -5.00
N PRO A 63 7.36 -22.99 -5.93
CA PRO A 63 6.22 -22.16 -5.57
C PRO A 63 5.34 -22.82 -4.50
N ARG A 64 4.98 -22.07 -3.46
CA ARG A 64 4.18 -22.54 -2.32
C ARG A 64 2.73 -22.09 -2.44
N ARG A 65 1.86 -22.49 -1.52
CA ARG A 65 0.53 -21.85 -1.37
C ARG A 65 0.65 -20.62 -0.46
N LEU A 66 -0.23 -19.64 -0.67
CA LEU A 66 -0.37 -18.54 0.29
C LEU A 66 -0.76 -19.09 1.67
N PRO A 67 -0.39 -18.41 2.78
CA PRO A 67 -0.75 -18.88 4.12
C PRO A 67 -2.26 -18.98 4.29
N GLU A 68 -2.71 -20.13 4.80
CA GLU A 68 -4.09 -20.40 5.19
C GLU A 68 -4.21 -20.59 6.71
N PRO A 69 -5.31 -20.13 7.34
CA PRO A 69 -6.36 -19.32 6.72
C PRO A 69 -5.90 -17.90 6.38
N ALA A 70 -6.52 -17.27 5.38
CA ALA A 70 -6.39 -15.83 5.16
C ALA A 70 -6.74 -15.05 6.46
N ALA A 71 -6.10 -13.90 6.68
CA ALA A 71 -6.34 -13.07 7.86
C ALA A 71 -7.76 -12.50 7.89
N LEU A 72 -8.34 -12.24 6.70
CA LEU A 72 -9.74 -11.87 6.51
C LEU A 72 -10.17 -12.28 5.10
N ARG A 73 -11.41 -12.76 4.95
CA ARG A 73 -12.08 -12.87 3.64
C ARG A 73 -13.30 -11.96 3.62
N ILE A 74 -13.47 -11.21 2.55
CA ILE A 74 -14.58 -10.29 2.32
C ILE A 74 -15.27 -10.74 1.05
N ALA A 75 -16.55 -11.10 1.14
CA ALA A 75 -17.33 -11.39 -0.05
C ALA A 75 -17.48 -10.11 -0.89
N ALA A 76 -17.31 -10.24 -2.20
CA ALA A 76 -17.62 -9.19 -3.14
C ALA A 76 -19.13 -8.93 -3.15
N PRO A 77 -19.54 -7.71 -3.50
CA PRO A 77 -20.92 -7.37 -3.82
C PRO A 77 -21.60 -8.40 -4.75
N GLU A 78 -22.90 -8.63 -4.57
CA GLU A 78 -23.67 -9.61 -5.39
C GLU A 78 -23.61 -9.29 -6.90
N ASP A 79 -23.53 -8.01 -7.23
CA ASP A 79 -23.41 -7.50 -8.60
C ASP A 79 -22.01 -7.66 -9.20
N ARG A 80 -21.05 -8.18 -8.40
CA ARG A 80 -19.64 -8.39 -8.71
C ARG A 80 -18.89 -7.10 -9.07
N SER A 81 -19.36 -5.96 -8.59
CA SER A 81 -18.63 -4.70 -8.74
C SER A 81 -17.27 -4.75 -8.04
N THR A 82 -16.29 -4.05 -8.60
CA THR A 82 -14.90 -4.10 -8.12
C THR A 82 -14.74 -3.20 -6.91
N ALA A 83 -14.29 -3.73 -5.78
CA ALA A 83 -14.06 -2.94 -4.58
C ALA A 83 -12.71 -2.22 -4.62
N TYR A 84 -12.64 -1.08 -3.94
CA TYR A 84 -11.39 -0.33 -3.76
C TYR A 84 -10.81 -0.62 -2.38
N PHE A 85 -9.49 -0.77 -2.33
CA PHE A 85 -8.76 -0.94 -1.09
C PHE A 85 -7.81 0.23 -0.86
N ALA A 86 -7.83 0.76 0.37
CA ALA A 86 -6.95 1.82 0.79
C ALA A 86 -6.44 1.57 2.22
N SER A 87 -5.38 2.28 2.60
CA SER A 87 -4.81 2.19 3.94
C SER A 87 -4.96 3.49 4.72
N LEU A 88 -5.29 3.39 6.00
CA LEU A 88 -5.20 4.49 6.95
C LEU A 88 -4.48 4.03 8.22
N GLY A 89 -3.19 4.35 8.33
CA GLY A 89 -2.34 3.84 9.40
C GLY A 89 -2.24 2.30 9.37
N ASN A 90 -2.69 1.65 10.44
CA ASN A 90 -2.75 0.19 10.59
C ASN A 90 -4.09 -0.41 10.13
N ARG A 91 -4.88 0.32 9.34
CA ARG A 91 -6.21 -0.11 8.91
C ARG A 91 -6.27 -0.26 7.41
N ILE A 92 -6.88 -1.35 6.96
CA ILE A 92 -7.23 -1.58 5.56
C ILE A 92 -8.71 -1.29 5.42
N LEU A 93 -9.05 -0.37 4.51
CA LEU A 93 -10.40 0.04 4.20
C LEU A 93 -10.84 -0.64 2.91
N PHE A 94 -11.98 -1.31 2.97
CA PHE A 94 -12.71 -1.85 1.83
C PHE A 94 -13.84 -0.88 1.50
N VAL A 95 -13.77 -0.29 0.31
CA VAL A 95 -14.76 0.68 -0.18
C VAL A 95 -15.54 0.02 -1.32
N PRO A 96 -16.84 -0.28 -1.12
CA PRO A 96 -17.68 -0.88 -2.15
C PRO A 96 -17.94 0.08 -3.32
N ASP A 97 -18.30 -0.48 -4.48
CA ASP A 97 -18.54 0.27 -5.73
C ASP A 97 -20.04 0.52 -5.98
N ARG A 98 -20.32 1.44 -6.92
CA ARG A 98 -21.54 2.22 -7.22
C ARG A 98 -22.91 1.57 -7.01
N TYR A 99 -23.07 0.27 -7.16
CA TYR A 99 -24.42 -0.30 -7.25
C TYR A 99 -25.07 -0.56 -5.88
N ILE A 100 -24.36 -0.26 -4.79
CA ILE A 100 -24.87 -0.43 -3.43
C ILE A 100 -24.68 0.86 -2.65
N ASP A 101 -25.59 1.82 -2.87
CA ASP A 101 -25.63 3.14 -2.19
C ASP A 101 -25.75 3.03 -0.65
N GLU A 102 -26.01 1.83 -0.12
CA GLU A 102 -26.28 1.59 1.30
C GLU A 102 -25.13 0.90 2.04
N ASP A 103 -24.15 0.32 1.32
CA ASP A 103 -23.13 -0.52 1.94
C ASP A 103 -22.05 0.33 2.62
N PRO A 104 -21.77 0.08 3.91
CA PRO A 104 -20.75 0.84 4.62
C PRO A 104 -19.34 0.44 4.19
N ILE A 105 -18.39 1.35 4.38
CA ILE A 105 -16.96 1.01 4.29
C ILE A 105 -16.65 -0.04 5.37
N LEU A 106 -15.99 -1.14 5.01
CA LEU A 106 -15.50 -2.10 5.99
C LEU A 106 -14.05 -1.79 6.35
N ILE A 107 -13.72 -1.91 7.62
CA ILE A 107 -12.42 -1.46 8.15
C ILE A 107 -11.80 -2.57 8.97
N TYR A 108 -10.72 -3.14 8.42
CA TYR A 108 -9.93 -4.17 9.08
C TYR A 108 -8.73 -3.53 9.78
N ASP A 109 -8.71 -3.59 11.11
CA ASP A 109 -7.59 -3.13 11.93
C ASP A 109 -6.57 -4.28 12.07
N THR A 110 -5.40 -4.10 11.48
CA THR A 110 -4.37 -5.14 11.39
C THR A 110 -3.66 -5.41 12.71
N GLU A 111 -3.74 -4.47 13.67
CA GLU A 111 -3.13 -4.60 14.98
C GLU A 111 -3.97 -5.48 15.91
N THR A 112 -5.28 -5.23 15.93
CA THR A 112 -6.24 -5.98 16.77
C THR A 112 -6.85 -7.18 16.04
N ALA A 113 -6.58 -7.33 14.74
CA ALA A 113 -7.25 -8.27 13.84
C ALA A 113 -8.78 -8.15 13.88
N SER A 114 -9.31 -6.95 14.14
CA SER A 114 -10.75 -6.71 14.25
C SER A 114 -11.32 -6.11 12.97
N LEU A 115 -12.49 -6.60 12.56
CA LEU A 115 -13.30 -5.96 11.53
C LEU A 115 -14.29 -4.98 12.20
N SER A 116 -14.46 -3.80 11.61
CA SER A 116 -15.44 -2.82 12.04
C SER A 116 -16.13 -2.16 10.86
N VAL A 117 -17.31 -1.62 11.13
CA VAL A 117 -18.12 -0.89 10.15
C VAL A 117 -17.76 0.58 10.22
N GLY A 118 -17.39 1.13 9.07
CA GLY A 118 -17.08 2.54 8.85
C GLY A 118 -18.31 3.36 8.46
N PRO A 119 -18.10 4.61 7.99
CA PRO A 119 -19.18 5.44 7.50
C PRO A 119 -19.68 4.88 6.16
N ARG A 120 -20.92 5.22 5.79
CA ARG A 120 -21.40 4.97 4.43
C ARG A 120 -20.68 5.90 3.46
N PRO A 121 -20.25 5.41 2.29
CA PRO A 121 -19.77 6.27 1.22
C PRO A 121 -20.83 7.32 0.90
N THR A 122 -20.42 8.57 0.77
CA THR A 122 -21.29 9.58 0.15
C THR A 122 -21.40 9.28 -1.35
N PRO A 123 -22.37 9.84 -2.08
CA PRO A 123 -22.40 9.75 -3.55
C PRO A 123 -21.12 10.23 -4.23
N ALA A 124 -20.30 11.03 -3.53
CA ALA A 124 -19.00 11.52 -3.98
C ALA A 124 -17.85 10.50 -3.78
N LEU A 125 -17.99 9.57 -2.84
CA LEU A 125 -17.08 8.42 -2.63
C LEU A 125 -17.51 7.16 -3.40
N LEU A 126 -18.72 7.16 -3.98
CA LEU A 126 -19.13 6.09 -4.88
C LEU A 126 -18.33 6.16 -6.18
N PRO A 127 -17.55 5.12 -6.54
CA PRO A 127 -16.70 5.13 -7.71
C PRO A 127 -17.51 5.26 -9.00
N LEU A 128 -17.22 6.29 -9.79
CA LEU A 128 -17.65 6.40 -11.20
C LEU A 128 -16.47 6.08 -12.12
N GLY A 129 -15.79 4.97 -11.83
CA GLY A 129 -14.48 4.62 -12.38
C GLY A 129 -13.38 4.77 -11.33
N HIS A 130 -12.16 5.08 -11.76
CA HIS A 130 -10.98 5.04 -10.89
C HIS A 130 -10.99 6.15 -9.85
N ILE A 131 -11.36 5.82 -8.61
CA ILE A 131 -11.09 6.67 -7.45
C ILE A 131 -9.62 6.52 -7.07
N PHE A 132 -9.00 7.65 -6.81
CA PHE A 132 -7.65 7.72 -6.28
C PHE A 132 -7.69 7.98 -4.76
N PHE A 133 -7.09 7.10 -3.98
CA PHE A 133 -6.97 7.23 -2.53
C PHE A 133 -5.53 7.54 -2.13
N VAL A 134 -5.35 8.49 -1.22
CA VAL A 134 -4.04 8.80 -0.63
C VAL A 134 -4.16 9.14 0.84
N GLU A 135 -3.29 8.56 1.65
CA GLU A 135 -3.19 8.88 3.07
C GLU A 135 -2.21 10.04 3.27
N ILE A 136 -2.68 11.08 3.96
CA ILE A 136 -1.89 12.27 4.31
C ILE A 136 -2.26 12.64 5.74
N ASN A 137 -1.26 12.74 6.62
CA ASN A 137 -1.44 13.15 8.01
C ASN A 137 -2.58 12.38 8.73
N GLN A 138 -2.60 11.05 8.62
CA GLN A 138 -3.63 10.17 9.22
C GLN A 138 -5.06 10.47 8.75
N ARG A 139 -5.20 11.02 7.54
CA ARG A 139 -6.48 11.22 6.88
C ARG A 139 -6.42 10.60 5.49
N LEU A 140 -7.48 9.90 5.11
CA LEU A 140 -7.57 9.26 3.80
C LEU A 140 -8.32 10.17 2.85
N TYR A 141 -7.59 10.79 1.94
CA TYR A 141 -8.13 11.64 0.90
C TYR A 141 -8.57 10.79 -0.29
N ALA A 142 -9.79 11.02 -0.78
CA ALA A 142 -10.39 10.32 -1.89
C ALA A 142 -10.72 11.31 -3.00
N LEU A 143 -10.09 11.11 -4.14
CA LEU A 143 -10.22 11.95 -5.32
C LEU A 143 -10.99 11.14 -6.36
N ASN A 144 -12.22 11.58 -6.63
CA ASN A 144 -13.11 10.92 -7.57
C ASN A 144 -13.28 11.81 -8.81
N PRO A 145 -12.49 11.57 -9.88
CA PRO A 145 -12.72 12.22 -11.16
C PRO A 145 -13.99 11.63 -11.77
N ARG A 146 -15.14 12.29 -11.56
CA ARG A 146 -16.41 11.85 -12.12
C ARG A 146 -16.32 11.72 -13.63
N ARG A 147 -16.84 10.62 -14.18
CA ARG A 147 -17.04 10.45 -15.62
C ARG A 147 -18.47 10.85 -15.99
N ALA A 148 -18.64 11.52 -17.14
CA ALA A 148 -19.89 12.13 -17.66
C ALA A 148 -20.19 13.57 -17.19
N ASP A 149 -21.46 13.94 -17.04
CA ASP A 149 -22.02 15.30 -16.88
C ASP A 149 -21.98 15.87 -15.45
N GLN A 150 -21.35 15.17 -14.51
CA GLN A 150 -21.29 15.54 -13.08
C GLN A 150 -19.92 16.09 -12.66
N GLU A 151 -19.89 16.94 -11.62
CA GLU A 151 -18.68 17.62 -11.10
C GLU A 151 -17.75 16.69 -10.30
N CYS A 152 -16.44 16.82 -10.42
CA CYS A 152 -15.46 16.03 -9.64
C CYS A 152 -15.65 16.22 -8.14
N SER A 153 -15.54 15.15 -7.35
CA SER A 153 -15.61 15.21 -5.88
C SER A 153 -14.26 14.97 -5.23
N PHE A 154 -14.08 15.64 -4.10
CA PHE A 154 -12.89 15.52 -3.28
C PHE A 154 -13.31 15.44 -1.81
N GLU A 155 -13.09 14.28 -1.21
CA GLU A 155 -13.51 14.01 0.16
C GLU A 155 -12.37 13.46 1.00
N VAL A 156 -12.57 13.49 2.31
CA VAL A 156 -11.62 12.96 3.29
C VAL A 156 -12.33 12.08 4.30
N VAL A 157 -11.80 10.87 4.48
CA VAL A 157 -12.23 9.92 5.51
C VAL A 157 -11.22 9.97 6.66
N SER A 158 -11.69 10.19 7.87
CA SER A 158 -10.81 10.27 9.05
C SER A 158 -11.51 9.84 10.34
N LEU A 159 -10.71 9.60 11.38
CA LEU A 159 -11.18 9.47 12.76
C LEU A 159 -11.21 10.86 13.39
N VAL A 160 -12.38 11.25 13.89
CA VAL A 160 -12.60 12.52 14.59
C VAL A 160 -13.07 12.24 16.02
N PRO A 161 -12.74 13.10 16.99
CA PRO A 161 -13.28 12.98 18.35
C PRO A 161 -14.81 12.98 18.34
N ARG A 162 -15.42 12.22 19.26
CA ARG A 162 -16.86 12.29 19.49
C ARG A 162 -17.22 13.54 20.28
N ASP A 163 -18.36 14.12 19.96
CA ASP A 163 -18.93 15.22 20.73
C ASP A 163 -19.28 14.74 22.14
N VAL A 164 -18.98 15.57 23.15
CA VAL A 164 -19.12 15.21 24.57
C VAL A 164 -20.58 14.90 24.92
N ASP A 165 -21.51 15.56 24.24
CA ASP A 165 -22.96 15.42 24.45
C ASP A 165 -23.56 14.17 23.78
N GLU A 166 -22.83 13.50 22.87
CA GLU A 166 -23.25 12.27 22.18
C GLU A 166 -22.63 10.99 22.78
N GLN A 167 -22.00 11.08 23.96
CA GLN A 167 -21.39 9.93 24.62
C GLN A 167 -22.46 9.01 25.19
N ASP A 168 -22.84 7.99 24.41
CA ASP A 168 -23.48 6.79 24.93
C ASP A 168 -22.60 6.21 26.06
N PRO A 169 -23.09 6.12 27.33
CA PRO A 169 -22.32 5.61 28.46
C PRO A 169 -21.74 4.20 28.25
N LEU A 170 -22.30 3.43 27.31
CA LEU A 170 -21.82 2.09 26.95
C LEU A 170 -20.73 2.13 25.88
N CYS A 171 -20.61 3.22 25.11
CA CYS A 171 -19.62 3.36 24.06
C CYS A 171 -18.28 3.85 24.61
N ARG A 172 -17.32 2.93 24.78
CA ARG A 172 -15.96 3.26 25.26
C ARG A 172 -15.05 3.90 24.20
N ARG A 173 -15.55 4.17 22.98
CA ARG A 173 -14.74 4.76 21.90
C ARG A 173 -14.79 6.28 21.98
N THR A 174 -13.62 6.90 22.04
CA THR A 174 -13.44 8.37 22.03
C THR A 174 -13.63 8.98 20.65
N ASP A 175 -13.51 8.18 19.60
CA ASP A 175 -13.51 8.63 18.21
C ASP A 175 -14.66 8.02 17.40
N ARG A 176 -15.01 8.70 16.31
CA ARG A 176 -15.93 8.22 15.29
C ARG A 176 -15.34 8.43 13.91
N TRP A 177 -15.79 7.62 12.95
CA TRP A 177 -15.48 7.86 11.56
C TRP A 177 -16.30 9.02 11.02
N ALA A 178 -15.65 9.91 10.28
CA ALA A 178 -16.29 10.99 9.56
C ALA A 178 -15.86 10.99 8.10
N VAL A 179 -16.77 11.44 7.24
CA VAL A 179 -16.52 11.78 5.86
C VAL A 179 -16.84 13.25 5.68
N GLU A 180 -15.89 14.02 5.19
CA GLU A 180 -16.02 15.46 4.98
C GLU A 180 -15.66 15.82 3.54
N SER A 181 -16.38 16.76 2.95
CA SER A 181 -15.97 17.35 1.66
C SER A 181 -14.77 18.26 1.86
N VAL A 182 -13.78 18.15 0.97
CA VAL A 182 -12.61 19.01 0.98
C VAL A 182 -12.95 20.29 0.22
N PRO A 183 -12.76 21.49 0.81
CA PRO A 183 -13.10 22.77 0.17
C PRO A 183 -12.03 23.20 -0.84
N ALA A 184 -11.65 22.29 -1.74
CA ALA A 184 -10.63 22.50 -2.77
C ALA A 184 -11.21 22.06 -4.12
N PRO A 185 -11.47 23.00 -5.05
CA PRO A 185 -11.97 22.62 -6.37
C PRO A 185 -10.94 21.74 -7.06
N MET A 186 -11.40 20.61 -7.60
CA MET A 186 -10.54 19.64 -8.25
C MET A 186 -9.92 20.23 -9.52
N PRO A 187 -8.59 20.13 -9.71
CA PRO A 187 -7.93 20.64 -10.90
C PRO A 187 -8.11 19.70 -12.10
N PHE A 188 -8.63 18.49 -11.88
CA PHE A 188 -8.75 17.47 -12.90
C PHE A 188 -10.10 17.53 -13.63
N HIS A 189 -10.07 17.21 -14.92
CA HIS A 189 -11.28 17.05 -15.73
C HIS A 189 -11.76 15.59 -15.76
N ARG A 190 -13.02 15.38 -16.16
CA ARG A 190 -13.69 14.06 -16.23
C ARG A 190 -12.98 12.93 -16.98
N HIS A 191 -11.99 13.24 -17.82
CA HIS A 191 -11.24 12.27 -18.62
C HIS A 191 -9.79 12.10 -18.14
N GLU A 192 -9.38 12.83 -17.12
CA GLU A 192 -8.05 12.73 -16.57
C GLU A 192 -7.99 11.61 -15.53
N LEU A 193 -6.91 10.86 -15.60
CA LEU A 193 -6.60 9.77 -14.68
C LEU A 193 -5.28 10.09 -14.00
N VAL A 194 -5.30 9.92 -12.67
CA VAL A 194 -4.07 9.91 -11.88
C VAL A 194 -3.25 8.70 -12.31
N GLY A 195 -2.09 8.95 -12.91
CA GLY A 195 -1.17 7.90 -13.33
C GLY A 195 -0.10 7.59 -12.30
N ALA A 196 0.24 8.58 -11.47
CA ALA A 196 1.24 8.50 -10.43
C ALA A 196 0.97 9.52 -9.32
N HIS A 197 1.35 9.17 -8.09
CA HIS A 197 1.36 10.08 -6.96
C HIS A 197 2.55 9.83 -6.05
N ALA A 198 2.95 10.83 -5.29
CA ALA A 198 3.93 10.68 -4.21
C ALA A 198 3.63 11.68 -3.09
N VAL A 199 3.74 11.24 -1.84
CA VAL A 199 3.61 12.12 -0.68
C VAL A 199 4.95 12.83 -0.47
N HIS A 200 4.89 14.15 -0.28
CA HIS A 200 6.05 14.99 -0.01
C HIS A 200 6.59 14.69 1.40
N PRO A 201 7.90 14.84 1.65
CA PRO A 201 8.52 14.64 2.96
C PRO A 201 7.95 15.48 4.11
N ASP A 202 7.16 16.51 3.79
CA ASP A 202 6.50 17.36 4.79
C ASP A 202 5.27 16.69 5.43
N GLY A 203 4.87 15.51 4.95
CA GLY A 203 3.77 14.71 5.47
C GLY A 203 2.37 15.32 5.27
N ARG A 204 2.27 16.45 4.55
CA ARG A 204 1.01 17.18 4.34
C ARG A 204 0.70 17.47 2.88
N THR A 205 1.67 17.33 2.00
CA THR A 205 1.51 17.62 0.57
C THR A 205 1.58 16.33 -0.22
N VAL A 206 0.66 16.13 -1.16
CA VAL A 206 0.75 15.04 -2.16
C VAL A 206 0.98 15.65 -3.52
N PHE A 207 1.88 15.07 -4.32
CA PHE A 207 2.01 15.36 -5.74
C PHE A 207 1.29 14.30 -6.54
N VAL A 208 0.64 14.73 -7.61
CA VAL A 208 -0.23 13.90 -8.46
C VAL A 208 0.04 14.26 -9.90
N SER A 209 0.42 13.27 -10.71
CA SER A 209 0.52 13.40 -12.16
C SER A 209 -0.74 12.83 -12.79
N ALA A 210 -1.49 13.68 -13.49
CA ALA A 210 -2.68 13.29 -14.22
C ALA A 210 -2.45 13.37 -15.72
N ARG A 211 -3.05 12.41 -16.44
CA ARG A 211 -2.99 12.29 -17.90
C ARG A 211 -4.37 12.01 -18.45
N ASN A 212 -4.60 12.36 -19.70
CA ASN A 212 -5.92 12.16 -20.27
C ASN A 212 -6.07 10.77 -20.90
N ARG A 213 -7.18 10.10 -20.61
CA ARG A 213 -7.46 8.73 -21.06
C ARG A 213 -7.62 8.60 -22.59
N ASN A 214 -8.19 9.60 -23.28
CA ASN A 214 -8.58 9.48 -24.70
C ASN A 214 -8.06 10.62 -25.60
N PRO A 215 -6.78 10.64 -26.02
CA PRO A 215 -6.14 11.71 -26.83
C PRO A 215 -6.96 12.27 -28.00
N GLY A 216 -7.78 11.45 -28.65
CA GLY A 216 -8.48 11.78 -29.89
C GLY A 216 -9.67 12.76 -29.81
N HIS A 217 -10.15 13.12 -28.61
CA HIS A 217 -11.17 14.17 -28.49
C HIS A 217 -10.48 15.52 -28.29
N GLY A 218 -10.42 16.31 -29.37
CA GLY A 218 -9.65 17.55 -29.59
C GLY A 218 -9.87 18.73 -28.65
N GLY A 219 -9.90 18.50 -27.33
CA GLY A 219 -9.62 19.52 -26.33
C GLY A 219 -8.11 19.69 -26.15
N VAL A 220 -7.67 20.94 -26.04
CA VAL A 220 -6.30 21.32 -25.64
C VAL A 220 -6.05 20.77 -24.23
N ARG A 221 -5.06 19.89 -24.06
CA ARG A 221 -4.81 19.14 -22.82
C ARG A 221 -3.55 19.59 -22.13
N LYS A 222 -3.64 19.74 -20.82
CA LYS A 222 -2.50 19.87 -19.92
C LYS A 222 -2.32 18.54 -19.19
N GLU A 223 -1.64 17.59 -19.81
CA GLU A 223 -1.02 16.54 -19.01
C GLU A 223 0.01 17.23 -18.11
N GLY A 224 0.01 16.91 -16.82
CA GLY A 224 1.02 17.49 -15.96
C GLY A 224 0.94 17.05 -14.52
N THR A 225 1.61 17.81 -13.68
CA THR A 225 1.75 17.51 -12.28
C THR A 225 1.19 18.64 -11.42
N TRP A 226 0.43 18.25 -10.42
CA TRP A 226 -0.13 19.13 -9.41
C TRP A 226 0.31 18.68 -8.03
N SER A 227 0.26 19.57 -7.06
CA SER A 227 0.32 19.19 -5.65
C SER A 227 -0.91 19.69 -4.90
N PHE A 228 -1.36 18.90 -3.93
CA PHE A 228 -2.39 19.30 -2.98
C PHE A 228 -1.77 19.48 -1.59
N ASP A 229 -1.90 20.67 -1.01
CA ASP A 229 -1.51 20.96 0.37
C ASP A 229 -2.73 20.78 1.29
N ALA A 230 -2.73 19.70 2.08
CA ALA A 230 -3.84 19.34 2.96
C ALA A 230 -4.13 20.37 4.05
N ARG A 231 -3.15 21.17 4.46
CA ARG A 231 -3.34 22.22 5.48
C ARG A 231 -4.05 23.44 4.89
N ARG A 232 -3.74 23.78 3.64
CA ARG A 232 -4.33 24.95 2.95
C ARG A 232 -5.58 24.60 2.16
N ALA A 233 -5.88 23.31 1.99
CA ALA A 233 -6.90 22.79 1.09
C ALA A 233 -6.75 23.44 -0.31
N ALA A 234 -5.53 23.43 -0.85
CA ALA A 234 -5.20 24.14 -2.08
C ALA A 234 -4.38 23.30 -3.04
N TRP A 235 -4.73 23.38 -4.32
CA TRP A 235 -4.00 22.80 -5.43
C TRP A 235 -2.97 23.78 -5.99
N THR A 236 -1.84 23.26 -6.44
CA THR A 236 -0.77 24.02 -7.13
C THR A 236 -0.36 23.28 -8.38
N TRP A 237 -0.27 23.99 -9.50
CA TRP A 237 0.21 23.46 -10.77
C TRP A 237 1.73 23.56 -10.85
N HIS A 238 2.39 22.46 -11.21
CA HIS A 238 3.85 22.37 -11.31
C HIS A 238 4.37 22.34 -12.75
N GLY A 239 3.52 22.11 -13.75
CA GLY A 239 3.93 22.13 -15.15
C GLY A 239 3.52 20.90 -15.94
N GLU A 240 3.80 20.95 -17.25
CA GLU A 240 3.46 19.93 -18.23
C GLU A 240 4.48 18.78 -18.23
N TRP A 241 4.61 18.12 -17.09
CA TRP A 241 5.50 16.97 -16.92
C TRP A 241 4.84 15.90 -16.05
N GLN A 242 5.30 14.66 -16.19
CA GLN A 242 4.80 13.49 -15.45
C GLN A 242 5.90 12.93 -14.55
N MET A 243 5.53 12.42 -13.38
CA MET A 243 6.44 11.66 -12.54
C MET A 243 6.99 10.44 -13.30
N PRO A 244 8.26 10.05 -13.07
CA PRO A 244 8.93 9.00 -13.84
C PRO A 244 8.50 7.57 -13.47
N PHE A 245 7.50 7.39 -12.62
CA PHE A 245 6.98 6.10 -12.13
C PHE A 245 5.45 6.04 -12.27
N ARG A 246 4.86 4.90 -11.91
CA ARG A 246 3.42 4.67 -11.90
C ARG A 246 2.89 4.40 -10.51
N ASP A 247 1.59 4.57 -10.37
CA ASP A 247 0.83 4.34 -9.14
C ASP A 247 1.41 5.16 -7.99
N ARG A 248 2.34 4.63 -7.21
CA ARG A 248 2.91 5.28 -6.02
C ARG A 248 4.42 5.40 -6.06
N GLY A 249 4.90 6.62 -5.81
CA GLY A 249 6.28 6.91 -5.43
C GLY A 249 6.41 7.05 -3.91
N TYR A 250 7.54 6.59 -3.39
CA TYR A 250 7.86 6.61 -1.97
C TYR A 250 9.08 7.49 -1.74
N TYR A 251 8.98 8.42 -0.80
CA TYR A 251 10.14 9.14 -0.34
C TYR A 251 11.04 8.22 0.51
N VAL A 252 12.33 8.22 0.21
CA VAL A 252 13.35 7.43 0.89
C VAL A 252 14.38 8.39 1.48
N ASP A 253 14.39 8.51 2.81
CA ASP A 253 15.26 9.43 3.54
C ASP A 253 16.74 9.22 3.20
N GLU A 254 17.17 7.96 3.05
CA GLU A 254 18.57 7.63 2.77
C GLU A 254 19.03 8.05 1.37
N LEU A 255 18.08 8.27 0.45
CA LEU A 255 18.34 8.71 -0.92
C LEU A 255 17.99 10.17 -1.15
N ASP A 256 17.27 10.80 -0.23
CA ASP A 256 16.65 12.11 -0.38
C ASP A 256 15.89 12.26 -1.73
N ALA A 257 15.14 11.21 -2.06
CA ALA A 257 14.50 11.08 -3.36
C ALA A 257 13.17 10.34 -3.28
N TRP A 258 12.28 10.60 -4.23
CA TRP A 258 11.19 9.68 -4.51
C TRP A 258 11.69 8.51 -5.32
N VAL A 259 11.24 7.32 -4.96
CA VAL A 259 11.49 6.07 -5.66
C VAL A 259 10.17 5.46 -6.07
N GLY A 260 10.07 5.02 -7.32
CA GLY A 260 8.88 4.32 -7.81
C GLY A 260 9.20 3.28 -8.87
N LEU A 261 8.15 2.57 -9.28
CA LEU A 261 8.21 1.51 -10.28
C LEU A 261 7.65 2.00 -11.62
N ARG A 262 8.36 1.73 -12.71
CA ARG A 262 7.91 2.00 -14.08
C ARG A 262 7.11 0.84 -14.67
N ARG A 263 6.46 1.07 -15.81
CA ARG A 263 5.74 0.03 -16.57
C ARG A 263 6.61 -1.17 -16.91
N ASP A 264 7.84 -0.90 -17.27
CA ASP A 264 8.83 -1.85 -17.77
C ASP A 264 9.57 -2.57 -16.63
N GLY A 265 9.14 -2.36 -15.39
CA GLY A 265 9.70 -3.01 -14.19
C GLY A 265 11.01 -2.40 -13.70
N PHE A 266 11.50 -1.34 -14.36
CA PHE A 266 12.64 -0.59 -13.85
C PHE A 266 12.23 0.26 -12.66
N LEU A 267 13.06 0.23 -11.62
CA LEU A 267 12.99 1.22 -10.55
C LEU A 267 13.54 2.54 -11.08
N CYS A 268 12.92 3.63 -10.66
CA CYS A 268 13.46 4.96 -10.89
C CYS A 268 13.45 5.75 -9.60
N SER A 269 14.39 6.70 -9.51
CA SER A 269 14.41 7.69 -8.44
C SER A 269 14.51 9.08 -9.03
N CYS A 270 13.87 10.06 -8.40
CA CYS A 270 13.97 11.46 -8.78
C CYS A 270 13.94 12.38 -7.56
N ALA A 271 14.52 13.56 -7.71
CA ALA A 271 14.51 14.58 -6.66
C ALA A 271 13.07 15.02 -6.33
N VAL A 272 12.84 15.35 -5.07
CA VAL A 272 11.55 15.88 -4.61
C VAL A 272 11.36 17.30 -5.18
N PRO A 273 10.33 17.56 -6.00
CA PRO A 273 10.07 18.88 -6.54
C PRO A 273 9.75 19.89 -5.43
N SER A 274 10.13 21.15 -5.66
CA SER A 274 9.68 22.26 -4.82
C SER A 274 8.16 22.37 -4.84
N ARG A 275 7.56 22.77 -3.72
CA ARG A 275 6.11 23.00 -3.60
C ARG A 275 5.68 24.33 -4.25
N GLY A 276 6.62 25.18 -4.65
CA GLY A 276 6.35 26.54 -5.12
C GLY A 276 6.22 26.64 -6.64
N GLY A 277 4.99 26.77 -7.13
CA GLY A 277 4.70 27.14 -8.52
C GLY A 277 5.21 26.12 -9.56
N ALA A 278 5.49 26.61 -10.76
CA ALA A 278 6.02 25.76 -11.83
C ALA A 278 7.42 25.22 -11.45
N ALA A 279 7.58 23.90 -11.57
CA ALA A 279 8.83 23.19 -11.37
C ALA A 279 9.22 22.49 -12.67
N ALA A 280 10.52 22.37 -12.95
CA ALA A 280 11.00 21.54 -14.04
C ALA A 280 10.78 20.05 -13.72
N LEU A 281 10.70 19.22 -14.77
CA LEU A 281 10.72 17.76 -14.61
C LEU A 281 11.98 17.37 -13.81
N PRO A 282 11.84 16.69 -12.66
CA PRO A 282 13.01 16.25 -11.90
C PRO A 282 13.88 15.29 -12.70
N GLU A 283 15.20 15.44 -12.59
CA GLU A 283 16.13 14.47 -13.17
C GLU A 283 15.88 13.10 -12.56
N CYS A 284 15.79 12.09 -13.43
CA CYS A 284 15.41 10.73 -13.07
C CYS A 284 16.60 9.79 -13.25
N LYS A 285 16.98 9.10 -12.18
CA LYS A 285 17.98 8.03 -12.20
C LYS A 285 17.28 6.68 -12.31
N LEU A 286 17.66 5.91 -13.32
CA LEU A 286 17.09 4.59 -13.60
C LEU A 286 17.92 3.50 -12.94
N GLY A 287 17.25 2.46 -12.44
CA GLY A 287 17.92 1.23 -12.01
C GLY A 287 18.62 0.53 -13.18
N LYS A 288 19.68 -0.23 -12.88
CA LYS A 288 20.50 -0.92 -13.90
C LYS A 288 19.78 -2.09 -14.60
N LYS A 289 18.74 -2.65 -13.97
CA LYS A 289 17.97 -3.80 -14.48
C LYS A 289 16.50 -3.68 -14.09
N THR A 290 15.65 -4.41 -14.80
CA THR A 290 14.26 -4.62 -14.41
C THR A 290 14.17 -5.48 -13.15
N MET A 291 13.14 -5.24 -12.35
CA MET A 291 12.82 -6.01 -11.15
C MET A 291 11.77 -7.10 -11.39
N PHE A 292 11.17 -7.14 -12.58
CA PHE A 292 10.24 -8.19 -12.97
C PHE A 292 10.98 -9.51 -13.16
N ARG A 293 10.40 -10.57 -12.60
CA ARG A 293 10.84 -11.95 -12.80
C ARG A 293 10.19 -12.54 -14.04
N GLU A 294 8.99 -12.07 -14.38
CA GLU A 294 8.18 -12.59 -15.48
C GLU A 294 8.07 -11.56 -16.61
N GLU A 295 7.81 -12.06 -17.82
CA GLU A 295 7.61 -11.21 -19.00
C GLU A 295 6.31 -10.40 -18.87
N LEU A 296 6.34 -9.16 -19.38
CA LEU A 296 5.26 -8.18 -19.18
C LEU A 296 3.93 -8.63 -19.81
N ASP A 297 3.97 -9.46 -20.86
CA ASP A 297 2.80 -10.03 -21.52
C ASP A 297 2.13 -11.15 -20.71
N ARG A 298 2.86 -11.79 -19.79
CA ARG A 298 2.32 -12.78 -18.84
C ARG A 298 1.73 -12.14 -17.58
N HIS A 299 1.94 -10.84 -17.34
CA HIS A 299 1.46 -10.17 -16.13
C HIS A 299 -0.07 -10.20 -16.02
N VAL A 300 -0.56 -10.60 -14.85
CA VAL A 300 -1.99 -10.69 -14.52
C VAL A 300 -2.39 -9.53 -13.63
N GLY A 301 -3.46 -8.83 -14.01
CA GLY A 301 -3.91 -7.61 -13.35
C GLY A 301 -3.33 -6.34 -14.01
N THR A 302 -3.96 -5.20 -13.75
CA THR A 302 -3.51 -3.91 -14.28
C THR A 302 -3.41 -2.86 -13.17
N PRO A 303 -2.19 -2.56 -12.66
CA PRO A 303 -0.90 -3.14 -13.04
C PRO A 303 -0.71 -4.56 -12.49
N GLY A 304 0.06 -5.41 -13.19
CA GLY A 304 0.40 -6.77 -12.71
C GLY A 304 1.51 -6.82 -11.67
N ALA A 305 2.07 -5.66 -11.30
CA ALA A 305 3.05 -5.54 -10.24
C ALA A 305 2.84 -4.28 -9.40
N THR A 306 3.08 -4.40 -8.09
CA THR A 306 2.89 -3.34 -7.09
C THR A 306 4.13 -3.23 -6.20
N LEU A 307 4.58 -2.01 -5.94
CA LEU A 307 5.73 -1.71 -5.09
C LEU A 307 5.29 -1.12 -3.74
N ALA A 308 5.93 -1.53 -2.64
CA ALA A 308 5.78 -0.92 -1.33
C ALA A 308 7.14 -0.62 -0.70
N TYR A 309 7.26 0.56 -0.09
CA TYR A 309 8.37 0.88 0.79
C TYR A 309 8.14 0.26 2.17
N ILE A 310 9.08 -0.56 2.63
CA ILE A 310 9.00 -1.26 3.91
C ILE A 310 9.91 -0.65 4.99
N GLY A 311 10.59 0.47 4.67
CA GLY A 311 11.45 1.22 5.58
C GLY A 311 12.94 0.86 5.47
N ASN A 312 13.80 1.75 5.97
CA ASN A 312 15.27 1.59 6.00
C ASN A 312 15.88 1.33 4.60
N GLY A 313 15.47 2.12 3.59
CA GLY A 313 15.86 1.90 2.19
C GLY A 313 15.42 0.57 1.57
N ARG A 314 14.58 -0.24 2.22
CA ARG A 314 14.07 -1.52 1.70
C ARG A 314 12.70 -1.37 1.05
N PHE A 315 12.48 -2.19 0.04
CA PHE A 315 11.25 -2.28 -0.72
C PHE A 315 10.79 -3.73 -0.83
N CYS A 316 9.49 -3.89 -1.01
CA CYS A 316 8.85 -5.13 -1.41
C CYS A 316 8.17 -4.92 -2.76
N LEU A 317 8.39 -5.82 -3.71
CA LEU A 317 7.72 -5.89 -4.99
C LEU A 317 6.87 -7.16 -5.02
N VAL A 318 5.60 -7.00 -5.35
CA VAL A 318 4.68 -8.10 -5.62
C VAL A 318 4.37 -8.08 -7.11
N GLU A 319 4.57 -9.21 -7.78
CA GLU A 319 4.33 -9.42 -9.21
C GLU A 319 3.43 -10.63 -9.38
N CYS A 320 2.35 -10.50 -10.14
CA CYS A 320 1.44 -11.59 -10.48
C CYS A 320 1.51 -11.86 -11.99
N ALA A 321 1.67 -13.13 -12.37
CA ALA A 321 1.74 -13.53 -13.77
C ALA A 321 1.06 -14.88 -14.00
N ALA A 322 0.60 -15.10 -15.24
CA ALA A 322 0.22 -16.42 -15.72
C ALA A 322 1.43 -17.36 -15.61
N ARG A 323 1.24 -18.57 -15.13
CA ARG A 323 2.30 -19.57 -15.01
C ARG A 323 2.85 -19.97 -16.38
N GLU A 324 4.11 -20.35 -16.38
CA GLU A 324 4.76 -20.84 -17.59
C GLU A 324 4.00 -22.05 -18.16
N GLY A 325 3.71 -22.00 -19.46
CA GLY A 325 2.96 -23.03 -20.17
C GLY A 325 1.43 -22.97 -19.99
N VAL A 326 0.89 -21.99 -19.26
CA VAL A 326 -0.56 -21.77 -19.12
C VAL A 326 -0.95 -20.56 -19.98
N ALA A 327 -1.97 -20.71 -20.83
CA ALA A 327 -2.50 -19.59 -21.61
C ALA A 327 -3.09 -18.53 -20.67
N TYR A 328 -3.04 -17.26 -21.07
CA TYR A 328 -3.52 -16.17 -20.21
C TYR A 328 -5.00 -16.33 -19.84
N GLU A 329 -5.83 -16.81 -20.78
CA GLU A 329 -7.26 -17.04 -20.53
C GLU A 329 -7.49 -18.12 -19.47
N ASP A 330 -6.75 -19.23 -19.57
CA ASP A 330 -6.80 -20.34 -18.60
C ASP A 330 -6.20 -19.93 -17.25
N ALA A 331 -5.30 -18.94 -17.23
CA ALA A 331 -4.69 -18.48 -15.99
C ALA A 331 -5.68 -17.73 -15.08
N ILE A 332 -6.64 -17.03 -15.69
CA ILE A 332 -7.58 -16.13 -14.99
C ILE A 332 -9.00 -16.71 -14.82
N ASP A 333 -9.31 -17.86 -15.44
CA ASP A 333 -10.63 -18.50 -15.35
C ASP A 333 -10.86 -19.21 -13.99
N GLY A 334 -9.77 -19.56 -13.30
CA GLY A 334 -9.75 -20.29 -12.04
C GLY A 334 -10.08 -21.78 -12.15
N ALA A 335 -9.96 -22.38 -13.34
CA ALA A 335 -10.11 -23.82 -13.57
C ALA A 335 -8.83 -24.59 -13.22
N VAL A 336 -7.68 -23.93 -13.33
CA VAL A 336 -6.37 -24.48 -13.00
C VAL A 336 -5.64 -23.58 -12.01
N ASP A 337 -4.61 -24.14 -11.38
CA ASP A 337 -3.57 -23.35 -10.73
C ASP A 337 -2.80 -22.57 -11.79
N GLY A 338 -3.35 -21.45 -12.25
CA GLY A 338 -2.94 -20.79 -13.48
C GLY A 338 -2.02 -19.59 -13.28
N CYS A 339 -1.97 -19.02 -12.07
CA CYS A 339 -1.17 -17.84 -11.77
C CYS A 339 -0.06 -18.13 -10.74
N VAL A 340 1.03 -17.38 -10.84
CA VAL A 340 2.12 -17.33 -9.87
C VAL A 340 2.27 -15.90 -9.36
N LEU A 341 2.43 -15.78 -8.05
CA LEU A 341 2.70 -14.54 -7.36
C LEU A 341 4.13 -14.57 -6.83
N HIS A 342 4.97 -13.65 -7.30
CA HIS A 342 6.31 -13.43 -6.76
C HIS A 342 6.30 -12.28 -5.79
N VAL A 343 6.86 -12.50 -4.60
CA VAL A 343 7.11 -11.44 -3.62
C VAL A 343 8.60 -11.35 -3.42
N THR A 344 9.19 -10.22 -3.79
CA THR A 344 10.64 -9.99 -3.78
C THR A 344 10.96 -8.78 -2.92
N VAL A 345 11.88 -8.94 -2.00
CA VAL A 345 12.32 -7.87 -1.10
C VAL A 345 13.75 -7.51 -1.43
N PHE A 346 14.07 -6.23 -1.41
CA PHE A 346 15.41 -5.75 -1.75
C PHE A 346 15.68 -4.41 -1.08
N GLY A 347 16.95 -4.15 -0.78
CA GLY A 347 17.43 -2.83 -0.42
C GLY A 347 17.75 -2.01 -1.67
N LEU A 348 17.72 -0.69 -1.53
CA LEU A 348 18.04 0.25 -2.58
C LEU A 348 19.05 1.28 -2.07
N LYS A 349 20.05 1.59 -2.89
CA LYS A 349 21.08 2.59 -2.57
C LYS A 349 21.59 3.27 -3.84
N TYR A 350 22.27 4.41 -3.68
CA TYR A 350 23.13 4.93 -4.73
C TYR A 350 24.51 4.26 -4.66
N ASP A 351 25.05 3.91 -5.82
CA ASP A 351 26.43 3.46 -5.93
C ASP A 351 27.43 4.63 -5.91
N LYS A 352 28.72 4.35 -6.05
CA LYS A 352 29.78 5.39 -6.04
C LYS A 352 29.69 6.39 -7.19
N ARG A 353 28.98 6.06 -8.27
CA ARG A 353 28.73 6.93 -9.42
C ARG A 353 27.42 7.72 -9.27
N GLY A 354 26.66 7.42 -8.22
CA GLY A 354 25.35 8.00 -7.97
C GLY A 354 24.23 7.29 -8.73
N ASP A 355 24.47 6.12 -9.32
CA ASP A 355 23.44 5.34 -10.03
C ASP A 355 22.59 4.53 -9.04
N LEU A 356 21.32 4.33 -9.37
CA LEU A 356 20.40 3.58 -8.53
C LEU A 356 20.68 2.07 -8.60
N GLU A 357 20.97 1.46 -7.46
CA GLU A 357 21.39 0.07 -7.37
C GLU A 357 20.66 -0.69 -6.26
N THR A 358 20.27 -1.93 -6.56
CA THR A 358 19.68 -2.85 -5.58
C THR A 358 20.75 -3.60 -4.81
N THR A 359 20.47 -3.94 -3.55
CA THR A 359 21.39 -4.74 -2.72
C THR A 359 21.46 -6.19 -3.21
N ALA A 360 22.58 -6.86 -2.92
CA ALA A 360 22.84 -8.24 -3.37
C ALA A 360 21.88 -9.27 -2.74
N GLN A 361 21.42 -9.05 -1.51
CA GLN A 361 20.41 -9.89 -0.87
C GLN A 361 19.03 -9.45 -1.32
N GLN A 362 18.33 -10.36 -2.01
CA GLN A 362 16.96 -10.17 -2.47
C GLN A 362 16.13 -11.39 -2.10
N PRO A 363 15.76 -11.57 -0.82
CA PRO A 363 14.92 -12.70 -0.43
C PRO A 363 13.60 -12.61 -1.21
N SER A 364 13.23 -13.72 -1.82
CA SER A 364 11.98 -13.85 -2.55
C SER A 364 11.20 -15.08 -2.10
N ARG A 365 9.90 -15.06 -2.35
CA ARG A 365 9.04 -16.24 -2.29
C ARG A 365 8.06 -16.21 -3.44
N SER A 366 7.76 -17.38 -3.97
CA SER A 366 6.80 -17.56 -5.06
C SER A 366 5.60 -18.36 -4.56
N TYR A 367 4.40 -17.98 -4.97
CA TYR A 367 3.15 -18.60 -4.55
C TYR A 367 2.28 -18.98 -5.74
N ILE A 368 1.72 -20.18 -5.74
CA ILE A 368 0.73 -20.64 -6.73
C ILE A 368 -0.65 -20.18 -6.29
N LEU A 369 -1.34 -19.52 -7.20
CA LEU A 369 -2.73 -19.09 -7.03
C LEU A 369 -3.63 -19.99 -7.88
N SER A 370 -4.68 -20.52 -7.27
CA SER A 370 -5.75 -21.26 -7.98
C SER A 370 -6.69 -20.33 -8.73
N ARG A 371 -6.74 -19.06 -8.35
CA ARG A 371 -7.62 -18.06 -8.93
C ARG A 371 -6.99 -16.69 -8.75
N CYS A 372 -7.09 -15.86 -9.77
CA CYS A 372 -6.80 -14.44 -9.74
C CYS A 372 -7.55 -13.84 -10.94
N SER A 373 -8.41 -12.85 -10.74
CA SER A 373 -9.03 -12.22 -11.91
C SER A 373 -8.01 -11.33 -12.58
N GLY A 374 -8.03 -11.27 -13.91
CA GLY A 374 -7.26 -10.28 -14.66
C GLY A 374 -7.70 -8.83 -14.40
N ALA A 375 -8.78 -8.60 -13.64
CA ALA A 375 -9.38 -7.29 -13.41
C ALA A 375 -8.87 -6.59 -12.12
N PHE A 376 -8.43 -7.36 -11.11
CA PHE A 376 -7.97 -6.81 -9.84
C PHE A 376 -6.45 -6.91 -9.69
N PRO A 377 -5.72 -5.79 -9.56
CA PRO A 377 -4.29 -5.84 -9.26
C PRO A 377 -4.07 -6.18 -7.78
N ALA A 378 -3.12 -7.06 -7.50
CA ALA A 378 -2.68 -7.36 -6.14
C ALA A 378 -2.34 -6.06 -5.38
N LYS A 379 -3.02 -5.80 -4.26
CA LYS A 379 -2.76 -4.63 -3.40
C LYS A 379 -1.96 -5.03 -2.18
N MET A 380 -1.03 -4.18 -1.79
CA MET A 380 -0.04 -4.48 -0.76
C MET A 380 0.05 -3.34 0.24
N PHE A 381 0.03 -3.69 1.52
CA PHE A 381 0.12 -2.75 2.63
C PHE A 381 1.14 -3.25 3.65
N TRP A 382 2.16 -2.45 3.96
CA TRP A 382 3.14 -2.74 5.00
C TRP A 382 2.73 -2.07 6.31
N MET A 383 2.32 -2.85 7.31
CA MET A 383 1.67 -2.35 8.52
C MET A 383 2.16 -3.03 9.80
#